data_AF-A0A354VCK3-F1
#
_entry.id   AF-A0A354VCK3-F1
#
_cell.length_a   1.000
_cell.length_b   1.000
_cell.length_c   1.000
_cell.angle_alpha   90.00
_cell.angle_beta   90.00
_cell.angle_gamma   90.00
#
_symmetry.space_group_name_H-M   'P 1'
#
loop_
_entity.id
_entity.type
_entity.pdbx_description
1 polymer ?
#
loop_
_entity_poly.entity_id
_entity_poly.type
_entity_poly.pdbx_seq_one_letter_code
_entity_poly.pdbx_strand_id
1 'polypeptide(L)' 'MRTLIDLPDTQIQALAALCERVHQPRAAIIREAVAEYLERRTQKSTSSAFGLWGKEGADGLAYQEKVRAEW' A
#
# COMPACT_ATOMS: atom_id res chain seq x y z
N MET A 1 -0.15 9.99 -12.69
CA MET A 1 -0.73 9.04 -13.68
C MET A 1 -2.24 9.24 -13.72
N ARG A 2 -2.90 9.05 -14.87
CA ARG A 2 -4.37 9.18 -15.01
C ARG A 2 -4.99 7.79 -15.12
N THR A 3 -6.13 7.57 -14.45
CA THR A 3 -6.90 6.32 -14.50
C THR A 3 -8.35 6.67 -14.83
N LEU A 4 -8.96 5.90 -15.73
CA LEU A 4 -10.40 5.98 -16.01
C LEU A 4 -11.12 4.97 -15.13
N ILE A 5 -12.22 5.39 -14.52
CA ILE A 5 -13.03 4.59 -13.61
C ILE A 5 -14.50 4.86 -13.92
N ASP A 6 -15.25 3.78 -14.09
CA ASP A 6 -16.71 3.85 -14.24
C ASP A 6 -17.35 3.76 -12.87
N LEU A 7 -18.22 4.73 -12.57
CA LEU A 7 -18.98 4.80 -11.33
C LEU A 7 -20.47 4.94 -11.67
N PRO A 8 -21.37 4.23 -10.97
CA PRO A 8 -22.80 4.46 -11.14
C PRO A 8 -23.18 5.88 -10.71
N ASP A 9 -24.19 6.45 -11.35
CA ASP A 9 -24.63 7.84 -11.12
C ASP A 9 -24.92 8.16 -9.64
N THR A 10 -25.45 7.17 -8.91
CA THR A 10 -25.73 7.29 -7.48
C THR A 10 -24.46 7.57 -6.66
N GLN A 11 -23.33 6.96 -7.02
CA GLN A 11 -22.04 7.20 -6.36
C GLN A 11 -21.45 8.55 -6.77
N ILE A 12 -21.65 8.98 -8.02
CA ILE A 12 -21.21 10.31 -8.49
C ILE A 12 -21.93 11.41 -7.71
N GLN A 13 -23.25 11.26 -7.51
CA GLN A 13 -24.06 12.19 -6.72
C GLN A 13 -23.62 12.22 -5.25
N ALA A 14 -23.41 11.06 -4.63
CA ALA A 14 -22.93 10.97 -3.26
C ALA A 14 -21.55 11.62 -3.09
N LEU A 15 -20.64 11.40 -4.05
CA LEU A 15 -19.32 12.02 -4.04
C LEU A 15 -19.42 13.54 -4.20
N ALA A 16 -20.32 14.04 -5.05
CA ALA A 16 -20.57 15.47 -5.20
C ALA A 16 -21.02 16.11 -3.88
N ALA A 17 -22.01 15.51 -3.21
CA ALA A 17 -22.49 15.99 -1.91
C ALA A 17 -21.38 15.97 -0.84
N LEU A 18 -20.50 14.95 -0.87
CA LEU A 18 -19.34 14.89 0.02
C LEU A 18 -18.34 16.02 -0.24
N CYS A 19 -18.06 16.34 -1.51
CA CYS A 19 -17.17 17.43 -1.88
C CYS A 19 -17.66 18.78 -1.36
N GLU A 20 -18.97 19.04 -1.48
CA GLU A 20 -19.58 20.28 -0.97
C GLU A 20 -19.47 20.36 0.56
N ARG A 21 -19.72 19.24 1.26
CA ARG A 21 -19.66 19.21 2.72
C ARG A 21 -18.26 19.41 3.28
N VAL A 22 -17.24 18.87 2.62
CA VAL A 22 -15.84 18.91 3.10
C VAL A 22 -15.06 20.07 2.46
N HIS A 23 -15.66 20.79 1.51
CA HIS A 23 -15.04 21.88 0.75
C HIS A 23 -13.70 21.48 0.11
N GLN A 24 -13.67 20.27 -0.46
CA GLN A 24 -12.48 19.71 -1.11
C GLN A 24 -12.78 19.27 -2.54
N PRO A 25 -11.79 19.36 -3.44
CA PRO A 25 -11.97 18.90 -4.81
C PRO A 25 -12.11 17.37 -4.86
N ARG A 26 -12.97 16.87 -5.74
CA ARG A 26 -13.21 15.42 -5.97
C ARG A 26 -11.94 14.58 -6.03
N ALA A 27 -10.91 15.07 -6.72
CA ALA A 27 -9.65 14.36 -6.88
C ALA A 27 -8.88 14.19 -5.57
N ALA A 28 -8.99 15.12 -4.62
CA ALA A 28 -8.37 14.99 -3.30
C ALA A 28 -9.07 13.89 -2.49
N ILE A 29 -10.40 13.93 -2.43
CA ILE A 29 -11.22 12.92 -1.73
C ILE A 29 -10.98 11.53 -2.31
N ILE A 30 -10.90 11.38 -3.63
CA ILE A 30 -10.62 10.08 -4.27
C ILE A 30 -9.22 9.57 -3.87
N ARG A 31 -8.20 10.45 -3.86
CA ARG A 31 -6.84 10.04 -3.46
C ARG A 31 -6.80 9.58 -2.01
N GLU A 32 -7.46 10.31 -1.12
CA GLU A 32 -7.55 9.95 0.30
C GLU A 32 -8.27 8.60 0.48
N ALA A 33 -9.43 8.42 -0.16
CA ALA A 33 -10.18 7.17 -0.11
C ALA A 33 -9.37 5.97 -0.64
N VAL A 34 -8.59 6.16 -1.71
CA VAL A 34 -7.71 5.10 -2.24
C VAL A 34 -6.58 4.78 -1.25
N ALA A 35 -5.93 5.79 -0.67
CA ALA A 35 -4.87 5.59 0.32
C ALA A 35 -5.40 4.83 1.54
N GLU A 36 -6.52 5.27 2.10
CA GLU A 36 -7.16 4.65 3.26
C GLU A 36 -7.60 3.20 2.97
N TYR A 37 -8.15 2.95 1.77
CA TYR A 37 -8.54 1.61 1.35
C TYR A 37 -7.34 0.66 1.26
N LEU A 38 -6.22 1.14 0.70
CA LEU A 38 -4.98 0.37 0.59
C LEU A 38 -4.37 0.10 1.96
N GLU A 39 -4.34 1.06 2.87
CA GLU A 39 -3.85 0.87 4.25
C GLU A 39 -4.66 -0.19 4.99
N ARG A 40 -6.00 -0.07 4.95
CA ARG A 40 -6.93 -1.04 5.57
C ARG A 40 -6.74 -2.46 5.03
N ARG A 41 -6.39 -2.62 3.75
CA ARG A 41 -6.14 -3.92 3.12
C ARG A 41 -4.72 -4.44 3.36
N THR A 42 -3.74 -3.55 3.43
CA THR A 42 -2.34 -3.90 3.68
C THR A 42 -2.14 -4.41 5.11
N GLN A 43 -2.80 -3.79 6.10
CA GLN A 43 -2.76 -4.26 7.50
C GLN A 43 -3.32 -5.67 7.68
N LYS A 44 -4.23 -6.14 6.81
CA LYS A 44 -4.67 -7.55 6.82
C LYS A 44 -3.66 -8.51 6.20
N SER A 45 -2.74 -8.02 5.36
CA SER A 45 -1.76 -8.82 4.62
C SER A 45 -0.39 -8.92 5.30
N THR A 46 -0.09 -8.08 6.30
CA THR A 46 1.21 -8.03 6.98
C THR A 46 1.52 -9.22 7.88
N SER A 47 0.61 -10.20 7.99
CA SER A 47 0.95 -11.51 8.58
C SER A 47 2.12 -12.22 7.85
N SER A 48 2.45 -11.81 6.61
CA SER A 48 3.52 -12.45 5.82
C SER A 48 4.77 -11.58 5.60
N ALA A 49 4.78 -10.30 5.97
CA ALA A 49 5.86 -9.40 5.55
C ALA A 49 7.15 -9.53 6.38
N PHE A 50 7.08 -10.12 7.58
CA PHE A 50 8.26 -10.41 8.41
C PHE A 50 8.61 -11.90 8.49
N GLY A 51 7.79 -12.78 7.90
CA GLY A 51 7.98 -14.24 7.98
C GLY A 51 8.95 -14.84 6.94
N LEU A 52 9.30 -14.08 5.90
CA LEU A 52 10.11 -14.57 4.77
C LEU A 52 11.63 -14.37 4.93
N TRP A 53 12.08 -13.56 5.90
CA TRP A 53 13.52 -13.49 6.23
C TRP A 53 13.98 -14.58 7.20
N GLY A 54 13.06 -15.37 7.76
CA GLY A 54 13.35 -16.27 8.88
C GLY A 54 13.74 -17.70 8.53
N LYS A 55 13.84 -18.11 7.25
CA LYS A 55 14.05 -19.54 6.93
C LYS A 55 15.13 -19.89 5.91
N GLU A 56 15.58 -18.97 5.06
CA GLU A 56 16.57 -19.31 4.01
C GLU A 56 17.60 -18.20 3.74
N GLY A 57 17.84 -17.30 4.71
CA GLY A 57 18.99 -16.40 4.66
C GLY A 57 20.19 -17.10 5.26
N ALA A 58 21.21 -17.44 4.45
CA ALA A 58 22.48 -17.93 4.96
C ALA A 58 22.99 -16.99 6.09
N ASP A 59 23.50 -17.57 7.17
CA ASP A 59 24.04 -16.81 8.30
C ASP A 59 25.06 -15.79 7.77
N GLY A 60 24.74 -14.51 7.94
CA GLY A 60 25.55 -13.41 7.42
C GLY A 60 26.97 -13.41 7.99
N LEU A 61 27.17 -13.98 9.18
CA LEU A 61 28.49 -14.15 9.79
C LEU A 61 29.28 -15.24 9.07
N ALA A 62 28.65 -16.41 8.84
CA ALA A 62 29.28 -17.51 8.12
C ALA A 62 29.66 -17.12 6.68
N TYR A 63 28.84 -16.29 6.02
CA TYR A 63 29.16 -15.74 4.70
C TYR A 63 30.38 -14.81 4.74
N GLN A 64 30.46 -13.90 5.73
CA GLN A 64 31.61 -13.01 5.89
C GLN A 64 32.91 -13.76 6.21
N GLU A 65 32.84 -14.76 7.09
CA GLU A 65 33.99 -15.59 7.45
C GLU A 65 34.54 -16.35 6.24
N LYS A 66 33.65 -16.91 5.41
CA LYS A 66 34.05 -17.58 4.16
C LYS A 66 34.78 -16.64 3.20
N VAL A 67 34.25 -15.44 2.97
CA VAL A 67 34.89 -14.47 2.06
C VAL A 67 36.25 -13.98 2.60
N ARG A 68 36.40 -13.86 3.93
CA ARG A 68 37.67 -13.46 4.55
C ARG A 68 38.72 -14.57 4.57
N ALA A 69 38.32 -15.83 4.56
CA ALA A 69 39.25 -16.97 4.54
C ALA A 69 39.94 -17.17 3.18
N GLU A 70 39.46 -16.50 2.13
CA GLU A 70 40.03 -16.57 0.78
C GLU A 70 41.06 -15.47 0.47
N TRP A 71 41.43 -14.63 1.46
CA TRP A 71 42.43 -13.55 1.34
C TRP A 71 43.62 -13.77 2.27
#